data_AF-A0A7Y9H3N4-F1
#
_entry.id   AF-A0A7Y9H3N4-F1
#
_cell.length_a   1.000
_cell.length_b   1.000
_cell.length_c   1.000
_cell.angle_alpha   90.00
_cell.angle_beta   90.00
_cell.angle_gamma   90.00
#
_symmetry.space_group_name_H-M   'P 1'
#
loop_
_entity.id
_entity.type
_entity.pdbx_description
1 polymer ?
#
loop_
_entity_poly.entity_id
_entity_poly.type
_entity_poly.pdbx_seq_one_letter_code
_entity_poly.pdbx_strand_id
1 'polypeptide(L)'
;MSATVIAVVVVLVALVAIGLVVRQKNQRANMQRADELRQDAAAHAQTIAPAQERAAVAEAEADEARAAAERAEAEAAEARLAAQQEEAAHEARLRAADRLDPRVDTRADDYAPQVPAAEPVQQPAPASEVNTAPEPSEPSEPSEPSGPSEPAEPAEPAAEPAQPAAGAQAPLLPRRTPGAQDMPGRPIEKTDEGGGWFTKKDPSS
;
A
#
# COMPACT_ATOMS: atom_id res chain seq x y z
N MET A 1 70.97 -23.08 -39.70
CA MET A 1 69.61 -23.64 -39.52
C MET A 1 69.32 -24.08 -38.09
N SER A 2 70.27 -24.65 -37.35
CA SER A 2 70.06 -25.08 -35.95
C SER A 2 69.83 -23.91 -34.97
N ALA A 3 70.61 -22.83 -35.04
CA ALA A 3 70.48 -21.68 -34.12
C ALA A 3 69.12 -20.96 -34.23
N THR A 4 68.56 -20.82 -35.44
CA THR A 4 67.25 -20.22 -35.67
C THR A 4 66.11 -21.09 -35.14
N VAL A 5 66.19 -22.42 -35.31
CA VAL A 5 65.20 -23.34 -34.75
C VAL A 5 65.19 -23.29 -33.23
N ILE A 6 66.36 -23.25 -32.59
CA ILE A 6 66.46 -23.13 -31.13
C ILE A 6 65.85 -21.80 -30.65
N ALA A 7 66.17 -20.68 -31.32
CA ALA A 7 65.61 -19.38 -30.98
C ALA A 7 64.07 -19.36 -31.06
N VAL A 8 63.49 -19.95 -32.11
CA VAL A 8 62.02 -20.04 -32.28
C VAL A 8 61.39 -20.88 -31.17
N VAL A 9 61.97 -22.03 -30.83
CA VAL A 9 61.44 -22.89 -29.76
C VAL A 9 61.48 -22.17 -28.40
N VAL A 10 62.56 -21.47 -28.09
CA VAL A 10 62.68 -20.70 -26.84
C VAL A 10 61.62 -19.60 -26.76
N VAL A 11 61.39 -18.86 -27.85
CA VAL A 11 60.33 -17.83 -27.90
C VAL A 11 58.94 -18.46 -27.71
N LEU A 12 58.68 -19.61 -28.34
CA LEU A 12 57.39 -20.28 -28.26
C LEU A 12 57.11 -20.77 -26.83
N VAL A 13 58.11 -21.34 -26.17
CA VAL A 13 58.04 -21.75 -24.75
C VAL A 13 57.82 -20.54 -23.84
N ALA A 14 58.50 -19.41 -24.09
CA ALA A 14 58.31 -18.19 -23.33
C ALA A 14 56.87 -17.64 -23.47
N LEU A 15 56.30 -17.65 -24.68
CA LEU A 15 54.91 -17.23 -24.91
C LEU A 15 53.89 -18.12 -24.19
N VAL A 16 54.10 -19.44 -24.20
CA VAL A 16 53.23 -20.39 -23.47
C VAL A 16 53.30 -20.13 -21.96
N ALA A 17 54.49 -19.92 -21.41
CA ALA A 17 54.67 -19.62 -19.99
C ALA A 17 53.93 -18.33 -19.58
N ILE A 18 54.03 -17.26 -20.39
CA ILE A 18 53.31 -16.00 -20.16
C ILE A 18 51.79 -16.23 -20.16
N GLY A 19 51.27 -16.98 -21.14
CA GLY A 19 49.84 -17.29 -21.24
C GLY A 19 49.27 -18.01 -20.02
N LEU A 20 50.02 -18.96 -19.44
CA LEU A 20 49.61 -19.68 -18.24
C LEU A 20 49.54 -18.76 -17.01
N VAL A 21 50.52 -17.85 -16.84
CA VAL A 21 50.53 -16.89 -15.72
C VAL A 21 49.35 -15.91 -15.82
N VAL A 22 49.07 -15.39 -17.01
CA VAL A 22 47.92 -14.50 -17.23
C VAL A 22 46.61 -15.22 -16.95
N ARG A 23 46.44 -16.45 -17.44
CA ARG A 23 45.24 -17.27 -17.17
C ARG A 23 45.05 -17.50 -15.68
N GLN A 24 46.11 -17.80 -14.94
CA GLN A 24 46.04 -18.06 -13.50
C GLN A 24 45.68 -16.79 -12.71
N LYS A 25 46.24 -15.64 -13.09
CA LYS A 25 45.86 -14.34 -12.51
C LYS A 25 44.40 -13.99 -12.78
N ASN A 26 43.93 -14.20 -14.01
CA ASN A 26 42.55 -13.87 -14.40
C ASN A 26 41.53 -14.78 -13.68
N GLN A 27 41.86 -16.06 -13.49
CA GLN A 27 41.02 -16.97 -12.69
C GLN A 27 40.91 -16.50 -11.24
N ARG A 28 42.01 -16.07 -10.61
CA ARG A 28 41.99 -15.54 -9.24
C ARG A 28 41.17 -14.25 -9.14
N ALA A 29 41.33 -13.34 -10.10
CA ALA A 29 40.54 -12.10 -10.15
C ALA A 29 39.04 -12.37 -10.34
N ASN A 30 38.69 -13.35 -11.19
CA ASN A 30 37.30 -13.75 -11.37
C ASN A 30 36.71 -14.42 -10.12
N MET A 31 37.49 -15.22 -9.40
CA MET A 31 37.07 -15.80 -8.12
C MET A 31 36.80 -14.71 -7.08
N GLN A 32 37.72 -13.75 -6.92
CA GLN A 32 37.54 -12.63 -6.00
C GLN A 32 36.27 -11.82 -6.32
N ARG A 33 36.06 -11.46 -7.60
CA ARG A 33 34.83 -10.76 -8.02
C ARG A 33 33.57 -11.58 -7.77
N ALA A 34 33.62 -12.89 -7.99
CA ALA A 34 32.46 -13.75 -7.72
C ALA A 34 32.14 -13.79 -6.22
N ASP A 35 33.15 -13.81 -5.36
CA ASP A 35 32.97 -13.75 -3.92
C ASP A 35 32.50 -12.37 -3.44
N GLU A 36 33.01 -11.29 -4.02
CA GLU A 36 32.48 -9.92 -3.79
C GLU A 36 31.00 -9.83 -4.16
N LEU A 37 30.60 -10.31 -5.34
CA LEU A 37 29.20 -10.31 -5.76
C LEU A 37 28.30 -11.16 -4.86
N ARG A 38 28.81 -12.28 -4.33
CA ARG A 38 28.07 -13.10 -3.37
C ARG A 38 27.90 -12.39 -2.03
N GLN A 39 28.95 -11.71 -1.55
CA GLN A 39 28.89 -10.93 -0.32
C GLN A 39 27.94 -9.74 -0.47
N ASP A 40 28.00 -9.03 -1.59
CA ASP A 40 27.12 -7.90 -1.90
C ASP A 40 25.66 -8.35 -2.02
N ALA A 41 25.39 -9.45 -2.71
CA ALA A 41 24.06 -10.05 -2.77
C ALA A 41 23.56 -10.50 -1.39
N ALA A 42 24.42 -11.07 -0.56
CA ALA A 42 24.07 -11.45 0.82
C ALA A 42 23.80 -10.22 1.71
N ALA A 43 24.53 -9.12 1.51
CA ALA A 43 24.27 -7.84 2.18
C ALA A 43 22.93 -7.24 1.73
N HIS A 44 22.65 -7.24 0.43
CA HIS A 44 21.37 -6.77 -0.11
C HIS A 44 20.20 -7.66 0.33
N ALA A 45 20.35 -8.98 0.39
CA ALA A 45 19.31 -9.88 0.88
C ALA A 45 18.86 -9.54 2.31
N GLN A 46 19.78 -9.10 3.17
CA GLN A 46 19.46 -8.64 4.53
C GLN A 46 18.61 -7.36 4.55
N THR A 47 18.68 -6.53 3.51
CA THR A 47 17.85 -5.32 3.39
C THR A 47 16.46 -5.57 2.79
N ILE A 48 16.28 -6.67 2.06
CA ILE A 48 15.01 -7.00 1.39
C ILE A 48 13.95 -7.43 2.40
N ALA A 49 14.29 -8.29 3.36
CA ALA A 49 13.36 -8.77 4.38
C ALA A 49 12.66 -7.63 5.16
N PRO A 50 13.37 -6.65 5.76
CA PRO A 50 12.71 -5.55 6.47
C PRO A 50 11.96 -4.58 5.54
N ALA A 51 12.31 -4.51 4.26
CA ALA A 51 11.55 -3.73 3.29
C ALA A 51 10.22 -4.40 2.92
N GLN A 52 10.22 -5.74 2.77
CA GLN A 52 9.02 -6.53 2.54
C GLN A 52 8.07 -6.48 3.75
N GLU A 53 8.61 -6.56 4.97
CA GLU A 53 7.81 -6.43 6.19
C GLU A 53 7.15 -5.06 6.28
N ARG A 54 7.89 -3.98 6.03
CA ARG A 54 7.33 -2.62 5.97
C ARG A 54 6.25 -2.46 4.89
N ALA A 55 6.45 -3.08 3.73
CA ALA A 55 5.44 -3.06 2.67
C ALA A 55 4.17 -3.80 3.10
N ALA A 56 4.31 -5.00 3.71
CA ALA A 56 3.17 -5.76 4.19
C ALA A 56 2.39 -5.04 5.30
N VAL A 57 3.08 -4.34 6.21
CA VAL A 57 2.44 -3.51 7.24
C VAL A 57 1.68 -2.34 6.61
N ALA A 58 2.28 -1.64 5.65
CA ALA A 58 1.61 -0.53 4.96
C ALA A 58 0.39 -0.98 4.15
N GLU A 59 0.45 -2.17 3.53
CA GLU A 59 -0.69 -2.79 2.85
C GLU A 59 -1.82 -3.13 3.83
N ALA A 60 -1.51 -3.72 4.97
CA ALA A 60 -2.49 -4.02 6.02
C ALA A 60 -3.16 -2.75 6.56
N GLU A 61 -2.40 -1.70 6.83
CA GLU A 61 -2.92 -0.41 7.27
C GLU A 61 -3.85 0.23 6.22
N ALA A 62 -3.49 0.13 4.94
CA ALA A 62 -4.34 0.63 3.85
C ALA A 62 -5.66 -0.14 3.75
N ASP A 63 -5.64 -1.46 3.95
CA ASP A 63 -6.86 -2.27 3.94
C ASP A 63 -7.75 -2.00 5.16
N GLU A 64 -7.16 -1.79 6.34
CA GLU A 64 -7.91 -1.34 7.53
C GLU A 64 -8.58 0.02 7.32
N ALA A 65 -7.85 0.98 6.73
CA ALA A 65 -8.38 2.30 6.42
C ALA A 65 -9.55 2.24 5.43
N ARG A 66 -9.47 1.39 4.40
CA ARG A 66 -10.58 1.14 3.47
C ARG A 66 -11.80 0.55 4.17
N ALA A 67 -11.60 -0.47 5.01
CA ALA A 67 -12.69 -1.08 5.77
C ALA A 67 -13.33 -0.10 6.78
N ALA A 68 -12.57 0.85 7.32
CA ALA A 68 -13.12 1.92 8.15
C ALA A 68 -13.94 2.93 7.33
N ALA A 69 -13.46 3.31 6.15
CA ALA A 69 -14.19 4.20 5.24
C ALA A 69 -15.51 3.59 4.78
N GLU A 70 -15.52 2.31 4.38
CA GLU A 70 -16.74 1.60 3.97
C GLU A 70 -17.79 1.55 5.09
N ARG A 71 -17.36 1.33 6.34
CA ARG A 71 -18.25 1.37 7.51
C ARG A 71 -18.85 2.76 7.73
N ALA A 72 -18.04 3.81 7.65
CA ALA A 72 -18.51 5.18 7.80
C ALA A 72 -19.49 5.59 6.69
N GLU A 73 -19.25 5.13 5.45
CA GLU A 73 -20.18 5.36 4.32
C GLU A 73 -21.50 4.64 4.52
N ALA A 74 -21.48 3.39 4.99
CA ALA A 74 -22.69 2.63 5.30
C ALA A 74 -23.52 3.32 6.40
N GLU A 75 -22.87 3.74 7.49
CA GLU A 75 -23.53 4.48 8.58
C GLU A 75 -24.14 5.80 8.08
N ALA A 76 -23.40 6.55 7.25
CA ALA A 76 -23.91 7.79 6.66
C ALA A 76 -25.11 7.54 5.74
N ALA A 77 -25.12 6.44 4.98
CA ALA A 77 -26.24 6.04 4.14
C ALA A 77 -27.47 5.68 4.98
N GLU A 78 -27.30 4.90 6.05
CA GLU A 78 -28.36 4.55 6.99
C GLU A 78 -28.96 5.80 7.66
N ALA A 79 -28.11 6.72 8.13
CA ALA A 79 -28.55 7.97 8.74
C ALA A 79 -29.38 8.84 7.77
N ARG A 80 -28.98 8.90 6.50
CA ARG A 80 -29.75 9.61 5.45
C ARG A 80 -31.11 8.97 5.23
N LEU A 81 -31.17 7.64 5.18
CA LEU A 81 -32.44 6.91 5.02
C LEU A 81 -33.35 7.10 6.23
N ALA A 82 -32.79 7.12 7.45
CA ALA A 82 -33.55 7.40 8.66
C ALA A 82 -34.13 8.82 8.64
N ALA A 83 -33.31 9.82 8.30
CA ALA A 83 -33.76 11.22 8.19
C ALA A 83 -34.90 11.38 7.17
N GLN A 84 -34.80 10.75 6.00
CA GLN A 84 -35.85 10.78 4.98
C GLN A 84 -37.16 10.13 5.49
N GLN A 85 -37.07 9.04 6.25
CA GLN A 85 -38.24 8.40 6.84
C GLN A 85 -38.90 9.29 7.90
N GLU A 86 -38.11 9.95 8.74
CA GLU A 86 -38.62 10.89 9.74
C GLU A 86 -39.31 12.09 9.09
N GLU A 87 -38.72 12.64 8.02
CA GLU A 87 -39.30 13.72 7.23
C GLU A 87 -40.65 13.29 6.62
N ALA A 88 -40.69 12.12 5.98
CA ALA A 88 -41.93 11.57 5.40
C ALA A 88 -43.00 11.35 6.49
N ALA A 89 -42.62 10.85 7.66
CA ALA A 89 -43.52 10.67 8.80
C ALA A 89 -44.00 12.00 9.39
N HIS A 90 -43.16 13.03 9.37
CA HIS A 90 -43.52 14.38 9.78
C HIS A 90 -44.54 14.99 8.81
N GLU A 91 -44.27 14.93 7.50
CA GLU A 91 -45.20 15.43 6.48
C GLU A 91 -46.54 14.68 6.51
N ALA A 92 -46.52 13.36 6.71
CA ALA A 92 -47.74 12.57 6.85
C ALA A 92 -48.59 13.01 8.06
N ARG A 93 -47.95 13.37 9.18
CA ARG A 93 -48.62 13.92 10.36
C ARG A 93 -49.23 15.30 10.09
N LEU A 94 -48.51 16.18 9.40
CA LEU A 94 -49.03 17.49 8.98
C LEU A 94 -50.26 17.33 8.08
N ARG A 95 -50.19 16.49 7.03
CA ARG A 95 -51.35 16.18 6.17
C ARG A 95 -52.53 15.59 6.95
N ALA A 96 -52.26 14.79 7.98
CA ALA A 96 -53.32 14.25 8.83
C ALA A 96 -53.98 15.35 9.68
N ALA A 97 -53.20 16.30 10.22
CA ALA A 97 -53.72 17.43 10.98
C ALA A 97 -54.57 18.36 10.11
N ASP A 98 -54.10 18.74 8.92
CA ASP A 98 -54.80 19.63 8.00
C ASP A 98 -56.17 19.08 7.59
N ARG A 99 -56.29 17.75 7.40
CA ARG A 99 -57.58 17.11 7.09
C ARG A 99 -58.62 17.22 8.20
N LEU A 100 -58.17 17.44 9.44
CA LEU A 100 -59.04 17.60 10.60
C LEU A 100 -59.38 19.08 10.87
N ASP A 101 -58.62 20.03 10.33
CA ASP A 101 -58.89 21.45 10.51
C ASP A 101 -59.96 21.94 9.52
N PRO A 102 -61.17 22.33 9.98
CA PRO A 102 -62.23 22.83 9.10
C PRO A 102 -61.88 24.15 8.41
N ARG A 103 -60.80 24.85 8.83
CA ARG A 103 -60.32 26.08 8.20
C ARG A 103 -59.45 25.81 6.97
N VAL A 104 -58.92 24.59 6.81
CA VAL A 104 -58.03 24.22 5.71
C VAL A 104 -58.81 23.44 4.66
N ASP A 105 -58.90 23.98 3.45
CA ASP A 105 -59.50 23.25 2.31
C ASP A 105 -58.47 22.33 1.66
N THR A 106 -58.41 21.09 2.14
CA THR A 106 -57.51 20.05 1.58
C THR A 106 -57.96 19.50 0.22
N ARG A 107 -59.08 19.98 -0.35
CA ARG A 107 -59.58 19.57 -1.68
C ARG A 107 -59.34 20.60 -2.78
N ALA A 108 -58.89 21.80 -2.43
CA ALA A 108 -58.59 22.82 -3.41
C ALA A 108 -57.37 22.43 -4.26
N ASP A 109 -57.41 22.74 -5.56
CA ASP A 109 -56.33 22.39 -6.51
C ASP A 109 -55.00 23.11 -6.20
N ASP A 110 -55.03 24.16 -5.38
CA ASP A 110 -53.90 24.95 -4.91
C ASP A 110 -53.42 24.57 -3.49
N TYR A 111 -53.89 23.46 -2.92
CA TYR A 111 -53.41 22.98 -1.63
C TYR A 111 -51.94 22.56 -1.68
N ALA A 112 -51.08 23.32 -0.99
CA ALA A 112 -49.69 22.96 -0.70
C ALA A 112 -49.54 22.82 0.82
N PRO A 113 -49.10 21.65 1.34
CA PRO A 113 -48.80 21.49 2.75
C PRO A 113 -47.78 22.54 3.18
N GLN A 114 -48.18 23.44 4.09
CA GLN A 114 -47.28 24.45 4.64
C GLN A 114 -46.38 23.75 5.68
N VAL A 115 -45.35 23.05 5.20
CA VAL A 115 -44.19 22.79 6.04
C VAL A 115 -43.58 24.16 6.34
N PRO A 116 -43.52 24.60 7.61
CA PRO A 116 -42.69 25.75 7.93
C PRO A 116 -41.31 25.36 7.44
N ALA A 117 -40.86 25.98 6.35
CA ALA A 117 -39.50 25.82 5.88
C ALA A 117 -38.67 26.11 7.13
N ALA A 118 -37.97 25.09 7.63
CA ALA A 118 -37.02 25.31 8.69
C ALA A 118 -36.06 26.33 8.10
N GLU A 119 -36.25 27.61 8.46
CA GLU A 119 -35.34 28.66 8.04
C GLU A 119 -33.96 28.11 8.39
N PRO A 120 -33.02 28.07 7.43
CA PRO A 120 -31.75 27.42 7.63
C PRO A 120 -31.17 28.02 8.90
N VAL A 121 -31.21 27.25 9.99
CA VAL A 121 -30.63 27.67 11.26
C VAL A 121 -29.21 27.97 10.89
N GLN A 122 -28.90 29.26 10.94
CA GLN A 122 -27.67 29.87 10.46
C GLN A 122 -26.55 28.92 10.84
N GLN A 123 -26.01 28.23 9.82
CA GLN A 123 -24.93 27.26 9.98
C GLN A 123 -23.94 27.93 10.93
N PRO A 124 -23.71 27.41 12.15
CA PRO A 124 -22.81 28.05 13.09
C PRO A 124 -21.52 28.27 12.31
N ALA A 125 -21.15 29.54 12.15
CA ALA A 125 -20.04 29.93 11.31
C ALA A 125 -18.88 28.96 11.58
N PRO A 126 -18.23 28.39 10.55
CA PRO A 126 -17.06 27.56 10.79
C PRO A 126 -16.18 28.38 11.69
N ALA A 127 -15.90 27.87 12.90
CA ALA A 127 -15.18 28.61 13.92
C ALA A 127 -13.97 29.23 13.21
N SER A 128 -14.02 30.55 13.04
CA SER A 128 -12.91 31.30 12.48
C SER A 128 -11.70 30.82 13.24
N GLU A 129 -10.69 30.37 12.49
CA GLU A 129 -9.36 30.11 13.01
C GLU A 129 -9.01 31.23 13.98
N VAL A 130 -9.15 30.92 15.27
CA VAL A 130 -8.60 31.71 16.33
C VAL A 130 -7.11 31.46 16.20
N ASN A 131 -6.51 32.34 15.42
CA ASN A 131 -5.09 32.62 15.38
C ASN A 131 -4.71 33.17 16.77
N THR A 132 -4.69 32.29 17.77
CA THR A 132 -3.92 32.51 18.99
C THR A 132 -2.58 31.84 18.73
N ALA A 133 -1.65 32.60 18.18
CA ALA A 133 -0.29 32.54 18.68
C ALA A 133 -0.29 33.35 19.99
N PRO A 134 -0.32 32.72 21.18
CA PRO A 134 0.31 33.31 22.33
C PRO A 134 1.78 32.88 22.36
N GLU A 135 2.58 33.82 22.80
CA GLU A 135 4.00 33.77 23.09
C GLU A 135 4.52 32.46 23.71
N PRO A 136 5.83 32.15 23.51
CA PRO A 136 6.49 31.03 24.15
C PRO A 136 6.45 31.22 25.67
N SER A 137 5.58 30.46 26.33
CA SER A 137 5.63 30.30 27.78
C SER A 137 6.82 29.43 28.14
N GLU A 138 7.60 29.94 29.08
CA GLU A 138 8.81 29.38 29.66
C GLU A 138 8.60 27.93 30.16
N PRO A 139 9.68 27.13 30.21
CA PRO A 139 9.60 25.71 30.49
C PRO A 139 9.18 25.48 31.94
N SER A 140 8.00 24.89 32.12
CA SER A 140 7.60 24.32 33.40
C SER A 140 8.43 23.07 33.66
N GLU A 141 9.00 23.05 34.86
CA GLU A 141 9.89 22.03 35.40
C GLU A 141 9.33 20.59 35.29
N PRO A 142 10.23 19.60 35.17
CA PRO A 142 9.86 18.20 35.03
C PRO A 142 9.23 17.70 36.32
N SER A 143 7.94 17.38 36.27
CA SER A 143 7.31 16.56 37.30
C SER A 143 7.77 15.11 37.11
N GLU A 144 8.51 14.62 38.09
CA GLU A 144 8.96 13.25 38.25
C GLU A 144 7.79 12.25 38.13
N PRO A 145 7.82 11.29 37.18
CA PRO A 145 6.96 10.12 37.30
C PRO A 145 7.54 9.23 38.41
N SER A 146 6.88 9.29 39.56
CA SER A 146 7.00 8.31 40.62
C SER A 146 6.60 6.92 40.12
N GLY A 147 7.48 5.94 40.31
CA GLY A 147 7.09 4.57 40.64
C GLY A 147 6.98 3.57 39.49
N PRO A 148 7.91 2.60 39.38
CA PRO A 148 7.74 1.41 38.56
C PRO A 148 6.72 0.47 39.20
N SER A 149 5.52 0.38 38.62
CA SER A 149 4.59 -0.71 38.93
C SER A 149 4.99 -1.95 38.13
N GLU A 150 5.76 -2.79 38.81
CA GLU A 150 5.62 -4.24 38.92
C GLU A 150 5.29 -5.05 37.65
N PRO A 151 6.23 -5.89 37.16
CA PRO A 151 5.97 -6.85 36.09
C PRO A 151 5.15 -8.02 36.65
N ALA A 152 3.91 -8.17 36.17
CA ALA A 152 3.14 -9.38 36.40
C ALA A 152 3.75 -10.55 35.62
N GLU A 153 4.07 -11.61 36.35
CA GLU A 153 4.70 -12.85 35.93
C GLU A 153 3.98 -13.60 34.79
N PRO A 154 4.74 -14.38 34.00
CA PRO A 154 4.22 -15.23 32.95
C PRO A 154 3.64 -16.53 33.53
N ALA A 155 2.39 -16.84 33.19
CA ALA A 155 1.84 -18.18 33.41
C ALA A 155 2.13 -19.06 32.20
N GLU A 156 3.12 -19.93 32.37
CA GLU A 156 3.48 -21.03 31.47
C GLU A 156 2.81 -22.36 31.92
N PRO A 157 2.91 -23.49 31.17
CA PRO A 157 1.79 -24.14 30.49
C PRO A 157 1.35 -25.46 31.14
N ALA A 158 0.16 -25.97 30.77
CA ALA A 158 -0.24 -27.34 31.09
C ALA A 158 -1.01 -28.03 29.95
N ALA A 159 -0.25 -28.89 29.26
CA ALA A 159 -0.60 -30.24 28.81
C ALA A 159 -1.90 -30.50 28.01
N GLU A 160 -1.66 -30.75 26.72
CA GLU A 160 -2.20 -31.84 25.87
C GLU A 160 -2.91 -33.01 26.59
N PRO A 161 -3.91 -33.62 25.93
CA PRO A 161 -3.56 -34.86 25.23
C PRO A 161 -4.17 -35.03 23.82
N ALA A 162 -3.30 -35.44 22.89
CA ALA A 162 -3.43 -36.58 21.97
C ALA A 162 -4.70 -36.76 21.11
N GLN A 163 -4.54 -36.39 19.82
CA GLN A 163 -4.82 -37.11 18.56
C GLN A 163 -5.86 -38.27 18.52
N PRO A 164 -6.55 -38.45 17.37
CA PRO A 164 -5.97 -39.33 16.35
C PRO A 164 -6.01 -38.79 14.91
N ALA A 165 -5.00 -39.24 14.16
CA ALA A 165 -4.77 -39.07 12.75
C ALA A 165 -5.94 -39.49 11.84
N ALA A 166 -6.26 -38.66 10.85
CA ALA A 166 -6.74 -39.10 9.54
C ALA A 166 -6.71 -37.94 8.53
N GLY A 167 -6.00 -38.13 7.42
CA GLY A 167 -6.16 -37.30 6.22
C GLY A 167 -4.90 -36.56 5.82
N ALA A 168 -3.99 -37.26 5.15
CA ALA A 168 -3.03 -36.64 4.26
C ALA A 168 -3.78 -35.84 3.18
N GLN A 169 -3.97 -34.54 3.40
CA GLN A 169 -4.45 -33.62 2.37
C GLN A 169 -3.22 -33.14 1.60
N ALA A 170 -3.09 -33.66 0.38
CA ALA A 170 -2.10 -33.24 -0.60
C ALA A 170 -2.13 -31.71 -0.79
N PRO A 171 -0.98 -31.05 -1.04
CA PRO A 171 -0.96 -29.62 -1.28
C PRO A 171 -1.83 -29.29 -2.49
N LEU A 172 -2.88 -28.50 -2.25
CA LEU A 172 -3.76 -27.96 -3.28
C LEU A 172 -2.92 -27.06 -4.19
N LEU A 173 -2.49 -27.61 -5.32
CA LEU A 173 -1.93 -26.83 -6.42
C LEU A 173 -2.96 -25.75 -6.83
N PRO A 174 -2.54 -24.50 -7.05
CA PRO A 174 -3.44 -23.45 -7.54
C PRO A 174 -4.03 -23.90 -8.88
N ARG A 175 -5.36 -23.97 -8.94
CA ARG A 175 -6.09 -24.25 -10.17
C ARG A 175 -5.79 -23.14 -11.17
N ARG A 176 -5.10 -23.48 -12.26
CA ARG A 176 -5.03 -22.63 -13.45
C ARG A 176 -6.46 -22.36 -13.92
N THR A 177 -6.85 -21.09 -13.92
CA THR A 177 -8.09 -20.62 -14.52
C THR A 177 -8.07 -20.89 -16.03
N PRO A 178 -9.03 -21.65 -16.58
CA PRO A 178 -9.19 -21.80 -18.03
C PRO A 178 -9.98 -20.58 -18.52
N GLY A 179 -9.27 -19.53 -18.94
CA GLY A 179 -9.95 -18.31 -19.43
C GLY A 179 -9.08 -17.22 -20.07
N ALA A 180 -7.75 -17.37 -20.13
CA ALA A 180 -6.87 -16.31 -20.64
C ALA A 180 -6.53 -16.43 -22.14
N GLN A 181 -7.32 -17.16 -22.93
CA GLN A 181 -6.96 -17.53 -24.33
C GLN A 181 -7.93 -17.06 -25.42
N ASP A 182 -8.83 -16.11 -25.12
CA ASP A 182 -9.60 -15.43 -26.17
C ASP A 182 -9.66 -13.92 -25.91
N MET A 183 -8.55 -13.24 -26.19
CA MET A 183 -8.58 -11.81 -26.53
C MET A 183 -8.42 -11.73 -28.06
N PRO A 184 -9.51 -11.55 -28.83
CA PRO A 184 -9.41 -11.34 -30.26
C PRO A 184 -8.58 -10.09 -30.53
N GLY A 185 -7.45 -10.29 -31.20
CA GLY A 185 -6.52 -9.22 -31.54
C GLY A 185 -7.23 -8.09 -32.27
N ARG A 186 -7.24 -6.91 -31.64
CA ARG A 186 -7.36 -5.67 -32.41
C ARG A 186 -6.05 -5.52 -33.19
N PRO A 187 -6.09 -5.26 -34.52
CA PRO A 187 -4.88 -4.95 -35.27
C PRO A 187 -4.24 -3.70 -34.65
N ILE A 188 -2.99 -3.84 -34.23
CA ILE A 188 -2.15 -2.71 -33.85
C ILE A 188 -1.86 -2.00 -35.17
N GLU A 189 -2.58 -0.92 -35.45
CA GLU A 189 -2.23 0.00 -36.52
C GLU A 189 -0.78 0.43 -36.28
N LYS A 190 0.09 0.13 -37.25
CA LYS A 190 1.43 0.69 -37.33
C LYS A 190 1.27 2.18 -37.62
N THR A 191 1.23 3.00 -36.59
CA THR A 191 1.70 4.38 -36.71
C THR A 191 3.22 4.33 -36.74
N ASP A 192 3.77 4.08 -37.92
CA ASP A 192 5.02 4.70 -38.32
C ASP A 192 4.81 6.21 -38.21
N GLU A 193 5.37 6.85 -37.19
CA GLU A 193 5.83 8.24 -37.24
C GLU A 193 6.49 8.67 -35.92
N GLY A 194 7.82 8.84 -35.98
CA GLY A 194 8.55 9.94 -35.36
C GLY A 194 8.32 10.27 -33.89
N GLY A 195 9.24 9.83 -33.01
CA GLY A 195 9.25 10.27 -31.62
C GLY A 195 10.59 10.12 -30.91
N GLY A 196 11.70 10.37 -31.57
CA GLY A 196 13.01 10.45 -30.92
C GLY A 196 13.08 11.62 -29.94
N TRP A 197 13.17 11.35 -28.63
CA TRP A 197 13.29 12.41 -27.61
C TRP A 197 14.31 12.15 -26.48
N PHE A 198 15.15 11.11 -26.54
CA PHE A 198 16.21 10.95 -25.52
C PHE A 198 17.56 10.51 -26.11
N THR A 199 18.17 11.38 -26.91
CA THR A 199 19.64 11.50 -26.93
C THR A 199 20.00 12.86 -26.35
N LYS A 200 20.17 12.92 -25.02
CA LYS A 200 20.81 14.08 -24.41
C LYS A 200 22.31 13.79 -24.33
N LYS A 201 23.01 14.60 -25.12
CA LYS A 201 24.44 14.68 -25.39
C LYS A 201 25.17 15.15 -24.13
N ASP A 202 26.24 14.46 -23.75
CA ASP A 202 27.24 14.99 -22.82
C ASP A 202 27.88 16.27 -23.38
N PRO A 203 28.19 17.26 -22.52
CA PRO A 203 29.26 18.18 -22.79
C PRO A 203 30.45 17.92 -21.86
N SER A 204 31.52 17.35 -22.43
CA SER A 204 32.88 17.56 -21.97
C SER A 204 33.35 18.97 -22.33
N SER A 205 33.76 19.77 -21.34
CA SER A 205 34.96 20.63 -21.34
C SER A 205 34.99 21.49 -20.08
#